data_AF-A0A1Y2T2M2-F1
#
_entry.id   AF-A0A1Y2T2M2-F1
#
_cell.length_a   1.000
_cell.length_b   1.000
_cell.length_c   1.000
_cell.angle_alpha   90.00
_cell.angle_beta   90.00
_cell.angle_gamma   90.00
#
_symmetry.space_group_name_H-M   'P 1'
#
loop_
_entity.id
_entity.type
_entity.pdbx_description
1 polymer ?
#
loop_
_entity_poly.entity_id
_entity_poly.type
_entity_poly.pdbx_seq_one_letter_code
_entity_poly.pdbx_strand_id
1 'polypeptide(L)' 'MGMLGRHIAEGARAALTGSGVRLRAVHHVPDNAGAVAWLRNRLRPGDTVLVKGSRGMKMEEIVQALAAHLDRPQP' A
#
# COMPACT_ATOMS: atom_id res chain seq x y z
N MET A 1 7.86 7.05 6.06
CA MET A 1 8.43 6.70 4.74
C MET A 1 8.97 7.97 4.10
N GLY A 2 10.28 8.20 4.14
CA GLY A 2 10.90 9.45 3.68
C GLY A 2 11.20 9.48 2.17
N MET A 3 12.17 10.30 1.75
CA MET A 3 12.58 10.47 0.35
C MET A 3 12.87 9.15 -0.39
N LEU A 4 13.40 8.13 0.30
CA LEU A 4 13.64 6.80 -0.28
C LEU A 4 12.38 6.13 -0.82
N GLY A 5 11.23 6.33 -0.18
CA GLY A 5 9.94 5.80 -0.67
C GLY A 5 9.49 6.44 -1.98
N ARG A 6 9.84 7.70 -2.21
CA ARG A 6 9.55 8.41 -3.45
C ARG A 6 10.29 7.80 -4.63
N HIS A 7 11.58 7.50 -4.47
CA HIS A 7 12.38 6.88 -5.52
C HIS A 7 11.90 5.48 -5.90
N ILE A 8 11.45 4.68 -4.92
CA ILE A 8 10.81 3.39 -5.20
C ILE A 8 9.56 3.59 -6.07
N ALA A 9 8.73 4.58 -5.73
CA ALA A 9 7.52 4.88 -6.50
C ALA A 9 7.84 5.41 -7.92
N GLU A 10 8.88 6.21 -8.08
CA GLU A 10 9.35 6.68 -9.40
C GLU A 10 9.85 5.52 -10.26
N GLY A 11 10.70 4.65 -9.72
CA GLY A 11 11.18 3.45 -10.42
C GLY A 11 10.03 2.50 -10.80
N ALA A 12 9.08 2.27 -9.90
CA ALA A 12 7.89 1.46 -10.20
C ALA A 12 7.02 2.07 -11.30
N ARG A 13 6.92 3.42 -11.36
CA ARG A 13 6.22 4.10 -12.45
C ARG A 13 6.96 3.98 -13.78
N ALA A 14 8.29 4.10 -13.78
CA ALA A 14 9.07 3.88 -14.99
C ALA A 14 8.93 2.44 -15.52
N ALA A 15 8.78 1.45 -14.63
CA ALA A 15 8.56 0.05 -15.02
C ALA A 15 7.22 -0.17 -15.76
N LEU A 16 6.21 0.68 -15.55
CA LEU A 16 4.92 0.64 -16.26
C LEU A 16 5.06 0.76 -17.77
N THR A 17 6.11 1.46 -18.24
CA THR A 17 6.28 1.78 -19.66
C THR A 17 7.25 0.86 -20.39
N GLY A 18 8.04 0.05 -19.67
CA GLY A 18 9.22 -0.63 -20.25
C GLY A 18 9.42 -2.10 -19.87
N SER A 19 8.56 -2.69 -19.05
CA SER A 19 8.74 -4.09 -18.62
C SER A 19 7.41 -4.84 -18.69
N GLY A 20 7.42 -6.14 -19.01
CA GLY A 20 6.21 -6.99 -19.08
C GLY A 20 5.44 -7.14 -17.75
N VAL A 21 5.70 -6.28 -16.77
CA VAL A 21 5.01 -6.16 -15.49
C VAL A 21 3.69 -5.42 -15.71
N ARG A 22 2.58 -6.09 -15.42
CA ARG A 22 1.23 -5.51 -15.46
C ARG A 22 0.94 -4.73 -14.18
N LEU A 23 1.67 -3.65 -13.95
CA LEU A 23 1.31 -2.65 -12.94
C LEU A 23 0.22 -1.74 -13.53
N ARG A 24 -0.83 -1.43 -12.75
CA ARG A 24 -1.94 -0.56 -13.20
C ARG A 24 -1.83 0.87 -12.66
N ALA A 25 -1.31 1.01 -11.45
CA ALA A 25 -1.14 2.30 -10.79
C ALA A 25 -0.07 2.21 -9.70
N VAL A 26 0.60 3.34 -9.42
CA VAL A 26 1.53 3.49 -8.30
C VAL A 26 1.11 4.71 -7.48
N HIS A 27 0.76 4.48 -6.22
CA HIS A 27 0.42 5.54 -5.27
C HIS A 27 1.49 5.63 -4.18
N HIS A 28 1.95 6.85 -3.90
CA HIS A 28 2.95 7.13 -2.87
C HIS A 28 2.30 7.90 -1.73
N VAL A 29 2.58 7.48 -0.50
CA VAL A 29 2.11 8.08 0.74
C VAL A 29 3.29 8.26 1.70
N PRO A 30 3.29 9.28 2.56
CA PRO A 30 4.44 9.63 3.39
C PRO A 30 4.65 8.69 4.59
N ASP A 31 3.64 7.95 5.02
CA ASP A 31 3.70 7.09 6.21
C ASP A 31 2.65 5.97 6.20
N ASN A 32 2.69 5.13 7.25
CA ASN A 32 1.77 4.01 7.44
C ASN A 32 0.32 4.48 7.57
N ALA A 33 0.08 5.62 8.25
CA ALA A 33 -1.26 6.17 8.43
C ALA A 33 -1.89 6.58 7.08
N GLY A 34 -1.10 7.22 6.21
CA GLY A 34 -1.50 7.57 4.85
C GLY A 34 -1.79 6.32 3.99
N ALA A 35 -1.00 5.25 4.14
CA ALA A 35 -1.27 3.99 3.47
C ALA A 35 -2.61 3.37 3.90
N VAL A 36 -2.86 3.33 5.22
CA VAL A 36 -4.12 2.83 5.78
C VAL A 36 -5.31 3.64 5.27
N ALA A 37 -5.24 4.96 5.33
CA ALA A 37 -6.31 5.83 4.86
C ALA A 37 -6.59 5.65 3.36
N TRP A 38 -5.54 5.49 2.56
CA TRP A 38 -5.69 5.27 1.12
C TRP A 38 -6.33 3.91 0.81
N LEU A 39 -5.91 2.85 1.51
CA LEU A 39 -6.39 1.48 1.30
C LEU A 39 -7.84 1.29 1.77
N ARG A 40 -8.22 1.82 2.95
CA ARG A 40 -9.60 1.71 3.47
C ARG A 40 -10.67 2.21 2.50
N ASN A 41 -10.37 3.24 1.72
CA ASN A 41 -11.30 3.81 0.76
C ASN A 41 -11.43 3.00 -0.55
N ARG A 42 -10.51 2.06 -0.80
CA ARG A 42 -10.37 1.38 -2.11
C ARG A 42 -10.56 -0.11 -2.05
N LEU A 43 -10.19 -0.75 -0.94
CA LEU A 43 -10.34 -2.19 -0.79
C LEU A 43 -11.81 -2.60 -0.87
N ARG A 44 -12.05 -3.74 -1.51
CA ARG A 44 -13.34 -4.39 -1.64
C ARG A 44 -13.25 -5.83 -1.14
N PRO A 45 -14.37 -6.44 -0.71
CA PRO A 45 -14.40 -7.86 -0.39
C PRO A 45 -13.85 -8.68 -1.58
N GLY A 46 -12.94 -9.61 -1.28
CA GLY A 46 -12.26 -10.43 -2.29
C GLY A 46 -10.91 -9.89 -2.78
N ASP A 47 -10.54 -8.64 -2.45
CA ASP A 47 -9.21 -8.13 -2.76
C ASP A 47 -8.12 -8.85 -1.96
N THR A 48 -6.96 -9.07 -2.59
CA THR A 48 -5.75 -9.59 -1.93
C THR A 48 -4.71 -8.48 -1.78
N VAL A 49 -4.17 -8.30 -0.58
CA VAL A 49 -3.17 -7.27 -0.26
C VAL A 49 -1.89 -7.93 0.25
N LEU A 50 -0.76 -7.64 -0.40
CA LEU A 50 0.57 -7.98 0.09
C LEU A 50 1.21 -6.74 0.74
N VAL A 51 1.57 -6.85 2.03
CA VAL A 51 2.33 -5.82 2.75
C VAL A 51 3.77 -6.29 2.91
N LYS A 52 4.73 -5.48 2.45
CA LYS A 52 6.16 -5.82 2.50
C LYS A 52 7.02 -4.61 2.88
N GLY A 53 7.84 -4.78 3.91
CA GLY A 53 8.84 -3.80 4.36
C GLY A 53 9.94 -4.44 5.18
N SER A 54 10.85 -3.63 5.71
CA SER A 54 11.82 -4.04 6.73
C SER A 54 11.21 -3.88 8.14
N ARG A 55 11.76 -4.58 9.14
CA ARG A 55 11.22 -4.55 10.52
C ARG A 55 11.13 -3.13 11.10
N GLY A 56 12.12 -2.28 10.83
CA GLY A 56 12.14 -0.90 11.34
C GLY A 56 11.03 0.00 10.79
N MET A 57 10.31 -0.42 9.75
CA MET A 57 9.23 0.35 9.14
C MET A 57 7.88 0.17 9.83
N LYS A 58 7.78 -0.78 10.77
CA LYS A 58 6.56 -1.08 11.55
C LYS A 58 5.32 -1.30 10.67
N MET A 59 5.47 -1.97 9.53
CA MET A 59 4.37 -2.16 8.58
C MET A 59 3.26 -3.07 9.11
N GLU A 60 3.50 -3.80 10.19
CA GLU A 60 2.49 -4.51 10.97
C GLU A 60 1.33 -3.59 11.41
N GLU A 61 1.60 -2.29 11.63
CA GLU A 61 0.57 -1.28 11.93
C GLU A 61 -0.48 -1.17 10.79
N ILE A 62 -0.05 -1.33 9.54
CA ILE A 62 -0.94 -1.30 8.36
C ILE A 62 -1.85 -2.54 8.39
N VAL A 63 -1.27 -3.72 8.62
CA VAL A 63 -2.02 -4.99 8.65
C VAL A 63 -3.07 -4.97 9.76
N GLN A 64 -2.67 -4.57 10.97
CA GLN A 64 -3.56 -4.48 12.13
C GLN A 64 -4.72 -3.49 11.88
N ALA A 65 -4.42 -2.33 11.30
CA ALA A 65 -5.44 -1.31 11.02
C ALA A 65 -6.42 -1.72 9.91
N LEU A 66 -5.99 -2.56 8.96
CA LEU A 66 -6.86 -3.11 7.92
C LEU A 66 -7.71 -4.26 8.45
N ALA A 67 -7.13 -5.18 9.22
CA ALA A 67 -7.89 -6.27 9.86
C ALA A 67 -9.04 -5.70 10.72
N ALA A 68 -8.73 -4.74 11.60
CA ALA A 68 -9.74 -4.08 12.42
C ALA A 68 -10.79 -3.28 11.62
N HIS A 69 -10.47 -2.86 10.39
CA HIS A 69 -11.41 -2.17 9.51
C HIS A 69 -12.34 -3.15 8.78
N LEU A 70 -11.81 -4.30 8.37
CA LEU A 70 -12.54 -5.34 7.63
C LEU A 70 -13.39 -6.23 8.53
N ASP A 71 -13.01 -6.40 9.80
CA ASP A 71 -13.78 -7.15 10.80
C ASP A 71 -15.03 -6.39 11.28
N ARG A 72 -15.19 -5.11 10.90
CA ARG A 72 -16.40 -4.34 11.21
C ARG A 72 -17.53 -4.74 10.27
N PRO A 73 -18.74 -5.04 10.79
CA PRO A 73 -19.89 -5.26 9.93
C PRO A 73 -20.12 -4.00 9.07
N GLN A 74 -20.12 -4.19 7.75
CA GLN A 74 -20.50 -3.13 6.81
C GLN A 74 -22.00 -2.84 7.00
N PRO A 75 -22.41 -1.57 7.13
CA PRO A 75 -23.82 -1.20 7.18
C PRO A 75 -24.54 -1.51 5.87
#